data_AF-A0A4S2BIM5-F1
#
_entry.id   AF-A0A4S2BIM5-F1
#
_cell.length_a   1.000
_cell.length_b   1.000
_cell.length_c   1.000
_cell.angle_alpha   90.00
_cell.angle_beta   90.00
_cell.angle_gamma   90.00
#
_symmetry.space_group_name_H-M   'P 1'
#
loop_
_entity.id
_entity.type
_entity.pdbx_description
1 polymer ?
#
loop_
_entity_poly.entity_id
_entity_poly.type
_entity_poly.pdbx_seq_one_letter_code
_entity_poly.pdbx_strand_id
1 'polypeptide(L)'
;MAQLNFAFLKSSSLFSNQYKTANKILKLYEIEDYRDVMVNSRLLLEAIVKKIFTIENLDRYYPVHTGNRRTLRSDTFYLQSELHYPTSIINLFNEVRKFGNDAVHDEDYSISKGQAWRCICDINDIFVFLLNTYKEQKLYYMRPDIAMDAATHARDSFKKRTIKHPIKKTITSKSKNPEVKLAKQYLKQKKKSKFSTRLRKFLKK
;
A
#
# COMPACT_ATOMS: atom_id res chain seq x y z
N MET A 1 15.52 20.38 15.93
CA MET A 1 14.72 19.64 14.92
C MET A 1 13.95 18.55 15.65
N ALA A 2 12.65 18.40 15.40
CA ALA A 2 11.89 17.29 15.96
C ALA A 2 12.40 15.97 15.37
N GLN A 3 12.68 14.97 16.21
CA GLN A 3 13.16 13.68 15.77
C GLN A 3 11.99 12.85 15.24
N LEU A 4 11.89 12.75 13.91
CA LEU A 4 10.85 11.96 13.26
C LEU A 4 11.06 10.48 13.59
N ASN A 5 10.03 9.81 14.10
CA ASN A 5 10.07 8.39 14.38
C ASN A 5 8.77 7.72 13.95
N PHE A 6 8.87 6.50 13.43
CA PHE A 6 7.73 5.70 13.00
C PHE A 6 7.23 4.74 14.08
N ALA A 7 7.52 5.00 15.36
CA ALA A 7 7.21 4.07 16.45
C ALA A 7 5.70 3.80 16.58
N PHE A 8 4.87 4.78 16.23
CA PHE A 8 3.41 4.66 16.20
C PHE A 8 2.90 3.58 15.22
N LEU A 9 3.72 3.17 14.24
CA LEU A 9 3.37 2.07 13.35
C LEU A 9 3.40 0.71 14.05
N LYS A 10 4.26 0.51 15.08
CA LYS A 10 4.42 -0.80 15.75
C LYS A 10 3.08 -1.35 16.28
N SER A 11 2.30 -0.47 16.92
CA SER A 11 1.00 -0.81 17.51
C SER A 11 -0.16 -0.60 16.55
N SER A 12 0.09 -0.18 15.31
CA SER A 12 -0.96 0.06 14.32
C SER A 12 -1.56 -1.24 13.82
N SER A 13 -2.87 -1.42 14.03
CA SER A 13 -3.61 -2.54 13.43
C SER A 13 -3.65 -2.52 11.90
N LEU A 14 -3.39 -1.35 11.28
CA LEU A 14 -3.45 -1.18 9.83
C LEU A 14 -2.08 -1.32 9.16
N PHE A 15 -1.05 -0.74 9.76
CA PHE A 15 0.25 -0.51 9.13
C PHE A 15 1.44 -1.06 9.92
N SER A 16 1.24 -1.92 10.92
CA SER A 16 2.36 -2.56 11.66
C SER A 16 3.38 -3.26 10.77
N ASN A 17 2.93 -3.90 9.69
CA ASN A 17 3.83 -4.54 8.72
C ASN A 17 4.78 -3.56 8.02
N GLN A 18 4.45 -2.26 8.01
CA GLN A 18 5.25 -1.22 7.37
C GLN A 18 6.29 -0.59 8.29
N TYR A 19 6.24 -0.86 9.60
CA TYR A 19 7.20 -0.31 10.56
C TYR A 19 8.65 -0.62 10.20
N LYS A 20 8.95 -1.86 9.79
CA LYS A 20 10.32 -2.26 9.41
C LYS A 20 10.85 -1.47 8.23
N THR A 21 10.03 -1.30 7.19
CA THR A 21 10.39 -0.54 5.99
C THR A 21 10.55 0.95 6.30
N ALA A 22 9.62 1.54 7.04
CA ALA A 22 9.69 2.95 7.44
C ALA A 22 10.96 3.26 8.25
N ASN A 23 11.34 2.37 9.18
CA ASN A 23 12.59 2.51 9.91
C ASN A 23 13.83 2.24 9.06
N LYS A 24 13.76 1.35 8.07
CA LYS A 24 14.86 1.16 7.11
C LYS A 24 15.18 2.47 6.40
N ILE A 25 14.15 3.21 5.99
CA ILE A 25 14.30 4.51 5.31
C ILE A 25 15.03 5.52 6.22
N LEU A 26 14.68 5.60 7.51
CA LEU A 26 15.41 6.46 8.46
C LEU A 26 16.89 6.08 8.56
N LYS A 27 17.20 4.78 8.64
CA LYS A 27 18.59 4.31 8.69
C LYS A 27 19.36 4.62 7.42
N LEU A 28 18.74 4.49 6.25
CA LEU A 28 19.35 4.87 4.97
C LEU A 28 19.68 6.36 4.94
N TYR A 29 18.80 7.20 5.49
CA TYR A 29 19.06 8.63 5.62
C TYR A 29 20.24 8.94 6.56
N GLU A 30 20.35 8.23 7.69
CA GLU A 30 21.45 8.39 8.65
C GLU A 30 22.83 8.05 8.06
N ILE A 31 22.90 7.09 7.13
CA ILE A 31 24.12 6.72 6.41
C ILE A 31 24.30 7.51 5.10
N GLU A 32 23.48 8.53 4.88
CA GLU A 32 23.53 9.44 3.73
C GLU A 32 23.25 8.77 2.36
N ASP A 33 22.59 7.61 2.36
CA ASP A 33 22.14 6.93 1.14
C ASP A 33 20.78 7.47 0.66
N TYR A 34 20.82 8.70 0.16
CA TYR A 34 19.62 9.45 -0.20
C TYR A 34 18.88 8.89 -1.41
N ARG A 35 19.58 8.21 -2.33
CA ARG A 35 18.94 7.55 -3.47
C ARG A 35 18.09 6.38 -2.98
N ASP A 36 18.63 5.53 -2.12
CA ASP A 36 17.84 4.43 -1.56
C ASP A 36 16.73 4.91 -0.64
N VAL A 37 16.88 6.05 0.05
CA VAL A 37 15.75 6.70 0.76
C VAL A 37 14.57 6.92 -0.19
N MET A 38 14.81 7.50 -1.37
CA MET A 38 13.74 7.77 -2.35
C MET A 38 13.13 6.51 -2.93
N VAL A 39 13.96 5.54 -3.34
CA VAL A 39 13.51 4.27 -3.91
C VAL A 39 12.64 3.52 -2.89
N ASN A 40 13.14 3.36 -1.66
CA ASN A 40 12.42 2.64 -0.61
C ASN A 40 11.15 3.40 -0.16
N SER A 41 11.14 4.73 -0.19
CA SER A 41 9.95 5.55 0.09
C SER A 41 8.85 5.34 -0.95
N ARG A 42 9.20 5.27 -2.24
CA ARG A 42 8.23 4.95 -3.29
C ARG A 42 7.67 3.53 -3.14
N LEU A 43 8.50 2.54 -2.87
CA LEU A 43 8.04 1.16 -2.62
C LEU A 43 7.11 1.10 -1.40
N LEU A 44 7.41 1.87 -0.36
CA LEU A 44 6.55 2.00 0.81
C LEU A 44 5.20 2.66 0.44
N LEU A 45 5.22 3.71 -0.37
CA LEU A 45 3.99 4.34 -0.89
C LEU A 45 3.13 3.35 -1.68
N GLU A 46 3.73 2.52 -2.54
CA GLU A 46 3.01 1.46 -3.26
C GLU A 46 2.32 0.48 -2.28
N ALA A 47 3.00 0.10 -1.20
CA ALA A 47 2.42 -0.76 -0.18
C ALA A 47 1.28 -0.08 0.60
N ILE A 48 1.42 1.23 0.88
CA ILE A 48 0.37 2.05 1.50
C ILE A 48 -0.86 2.11 0.58
N VAL A 49 -0.68 2.45 -0.70
CA VAL A 49 -1.78 2.55 -1.68
C VAL A 49 -2.51 1.22 -1.82
N LYS A 50 -1.80 0.09 -1.94
CA LYS A 50 -2.41 -1.26 -1.97
C LYS A 50 -3.19 -1.57 -0.69
N LYS A 51 -2.72 -1.09 0.47
CA LYS A 51 -3.46 -1.22 1.72
C LYS A 51 -4.73 -0.37 1.71
N ILE A 52 -4.67 0.86 1.20
CA ILE A 52 -5.85 1.73 1.04
C ILE A 52 -6.91 1.05 0.18
N PHE A 53 -6.53 0.50 -0.98
CA PHE A 53 -7.45 -0.26 -1.84
C PHE A 53 -8.16 -1.38 -1.09
N THR A 54 -7.44 -2.04 -0.16
CA THR A 54 -8.01 -3.14 0.63
C THR A 54 -8.96 -2.64 1.72
N ILE A 55 -8.65 -1.54 2.40
CA ILE A 55 -9.50 -0.99 3.48
C ILE A 55 -10.71 -0.20 2.94
N GLU A 56 -10.63 0.32 1.72
CA GLU A 56 -11.72 1.02 1.04
C GLU A 56 -12.49 0.11 0.08
N ASN A 57 -12.10 -1.17 -0.02
CA ASN A 57 -12.67 -2.15 -0.93
C ASN A 57 -12.75 -1.63 -2.39
N LEU A 58 -11.69 -0.96 -2.84
CA LEU A 58 -11.58 -0.45 -4.20
C LEU A 58 -11.25 -1.58 -5.18
N ASP A 59 -11.75 -1.47 -6.41
CA ASP A 59 -11.40 -2.41 -7.47
C ASP A 59 -9.91 -2.34 -7.80
N ARG A 60 -9.19 -3.45 -7.69
CA ARG A 60 -7.77 -3.57 -8.07
C ARG A 60 -7.58 -3.68 -9.58
N TYR A 61 -8.66 -3.97 -10.30
CA TYR A 61 -8.68 -4.16 -11.75
C TYR A 61 -9.43 -3.04 -12.47
N TYR A 62 -9.49 -1.84 -11.85
CA TYR A 62 -10.06 -0.64 -12.47
C TYR A 62 -9.57 -0.45 -13.92
N PRO A 63 -10.43 0.10 -14.79
CA PRO A 63 -10.10 0.26 -16.20
C PRO A 63 -8.91 1.20 -16.35
N VAL A 64 -7.91 0.74 -17.11
CA VAL A 64 -6.78 1.55 -17.55
C VAL A 64 -6.86 1.64 -19.07
N HIS A 65 -6.50 2.80 -19.63
CA HIS A 65 -6.52 2.99 -21.08
C HIS A 65 -5.66 1.92 -21.77
N THR A 66 -6.09 1.49 -22.97
CA THR A 66 -5.40 0.46 -23.75
C THR A 66 -3.93 0.83 -23.97
N GLY A 67 -3.04 -0.13 -23.72
CA GLY A 67 -1.58 0.06 -23.82
C GLY A 67 -0.90 0.52 -22.52
N ASN A 68 -1.65 1.05 -21.54
CA ASN A 68 -1.06 1.47 -20.27
C ASN A 68 -0.95 0.32 -19.27
N ARG A 69 0.19 0.27 -18.55
CA ARG A 69 0.37 -0.63 -17.41
C ARG A 69 -0.18 0.01 -16.13
N ARG A 70 -0.67 -0.81 -15.20
CA ARG A 70 -0.96 -0.37 -13.83
C ARG A 70 0.35 0.02 -13.14
N THR A 71 0.41 1.24 -12.64
CA THR A 71 1.57 1.83 -11.98
C THR A 71 1.11 2.56 -10.73
N LEU A 72 2.05 2.94 -9.86
CA LEU A 72 1.73 3.80 -8.72
C LEU A 72 0.99 5.08 -9.16
N ARG A 73 1.33 5.65 -10.33
CA ARG A 73 0.66 6.83 -10.87
C ARG A 73 -0.81 6.59 -11.17
N SER A 74 -1.13 5.47 -11.82
CA SER A 74 -2.53 5.14 -12.11
C SER A 74 -3.28 4.78 -10.83
N ASP A 75 -2.62 4.10 -9.89
CA ASP A 75 -3.25 3.74 -8.61
C ASP A 75 -3.57 4.98 -7.77
N THR A 76 -2.67 5.98 -7.72
CA THR A 76 -2.93 7.24 -7.01
C THR A 76 -4.01 8.07 -7.70
N PHE A 77 -4.06 8.07 -9.04
CA PHE A 77 -5.11 8.76 -9.79
C PHE A 77 -6.50 8.14 -9.55
N TYR A 78 -6.59 6.81 -9.60
CA TYR A 78 -7.81 6.11 -9.28
C TYR A 78 -8.23 6.31 -7.81
N LEU A 79 -7.25 6.37 -6.90
CA LEU A 79 -7.49 6.74 -5.51
C LEU A 79 -8.17 8.11 -5.38
N GLN A 80 -7.68 9.09 -6.13
CA GLN A 80 -8.22 10.45 -6.13
C GLN A 80 -9.62 10.53 -6.73
N SER A 81 -9.94 9.72 -7.74
CA SER A 81 -11.29 9.69 -8.32
C SER A 81 -12.31 9.02 -7.41
N GLU A 82 -11.90 7.99 -6.67
CA GLU A 82 -12.79 7.23 -5.79
C GLU A 82 -12.91 7.83 -4.38
N LEU A 83 -11.82 8.42 -3.88
CA LEU A 83 -11.75 8.97 -2.53
C LEU A 83 -11.59 10.49 -2.57
N HIS A 84 -12.52 11.17 -1.91
CA HIS A 84 -12.44 12.61 -1.61
C HIS A 84 -11.40 12.89 -0.51
N TYR A 85 -10.12 12.57 -0.77
CA TYR A 85 -9.02 12.97 0.11
C TYR A 85 -8.67 14.45 -0.09
N PRO A 86 -8.16 15.11 0.95
CA PRO A 86 -7.69 16.49 0.82
C PRO A 86 -6.60 16.61 -0.23
N THR A 87 -6.61 17.69 -1.00
CA THR A 87 -5.60 17.95 -2.04
C THR A 87 -4.20 18.02 -1.45
N SER A 88 -4.04 18.59 -0.25
CA SER A 88 -2.78 18.61 0.50
C SER A 88 -2.20 17.21 0.68
N ILE A 89 -3.04 16.24 1.04
CA ILE A 89 -2.65 14.83 1.18
C ILE A 89 -2.31 14.22 -0.17
N ILE A 90 -3.14 14.40 -1.20
CA ILE A 90 -2.87 13.87 -2.55
C ILE A 90 -1.54 14.40 -3.10
N ASN A 91 -1.18 15.66 -2.80
CA ASN A 91 0.10 16.22 -3.18
C ASN A 91 1.28 15.48 -2.54
N LEU A 92 1.17 15.02 -1.29
CA LEU A 92 2.20 14.17 -0.67
C LEU A 92 2.41 12.85 -1.43
N PHE A 93 1.33 12.17 -1.83
CA PHE A 93 1.42 10.95 -2.63
C PHE A 93 2.15 11.22 -3.95
N ASN A 94 1.84 12.35 -4.59
CA ASN A 94 2.46 12.76 -5.84
C ASN A 94 3.94 13.14 -5.69
N GLU A 95 4.31 13.85 -4.62
CA GLU A 95 5.69 14.24 -4.32
C GLU A 95 6.57 13.00 -4.10
N VAL A 96 6.17 12.10 -3.19
CA VAL A 96 6.91 10.85 -2.92
C VAL A 96 7.04 9.98 -4.18
N ARG A 97 5.96 9.88 -4.98
CA ARG A 97 6.00 9.17 -6.27
C ARG A 97 6.99 9.82 -7.24
N LYS A 98 7.02 11.15 -7.33
CA LYS A 98 7.93 11.88 -8.22
C LYS A 98 9.38 11.63 -7.80
N PHE A 99 9.72 11.85 -6.52
CA PHE A 99 11.07 11.63 -6.02
C PHE A 99 11.58 10.20 -6.27
N GLY A 100 10.74 9.19 -6.01
CA GLY A 100 11.14 7.82 -6.27
C GLY A 100 11.16 7.42 -7.74
N ASN A 101 10.44 8.12 -8.63
CA ASN A 101 10.60 7.91 -10.07
C ASN A 101 11.92 8.49 -10.54
N ASP A 102 12.25 9.71 -10.12
CA ASP A 102 13.51 10.38 -10.44
C ASP A 102 14.68 9.50 -9.96
N ALA A 103 14.61 8.97 -8.73
CA ALA A 103 15.63 8.10 -8.16
C ALA A 103 15.79 6.73 -8.85
N VAL A 104 14.74 6.19 -9.49
CA VAL A 104 14.77 4.88 -10.16
C VAL A 104 15.21 4.98 -11.61
N HIS A 105 14.85 6.06 -12.29
CA HIS A 105 14.99 6.17 -13.74
C HIS A 105 16.11 7.11 -14.19
N ASP A 106 16.59 7.98 -13.30
CA ASP A 106 17.68 8.91 -13.60
C ASP A 106 18.86 8.63 -12.67
N GLU A 107 19.83 7.87 -13.18
CA GLU A 107 21.06 7.48 -12.46
C GLU A 107 21.95 8.69 -12.15
N ASP A 108 21.83 9.77 -12.92
CA ASP A 108 22.60 11.00 -12.76
C ASP A 108 21.89 12.03 -11.87
N TYR A 109 20.61 11.80 -11.54
CA TYR A 109 19.85 12.70 -10.67
C TYR A 109 20.46 12.81 -9.28
N SER A 110 21.04 13.97 -8.98
CA SER A 110 21.58 14.26 -7.65
C SER A 110 20.44 14.51 -6.65
N ILE A 111 20.37 13.69 -5.62
CA ILE A 111 19.38 13.81 -4.55
C ILE A 111 20.03 14.46 -3.35
N SER A 112 19.54 15.66 -3.01
CA SER A 112 20.01 16.37 -1.82
C SER A 112 19.47 15.76 -0.52
N LYS A 113 20.23 15.93 0.56
CA LYS A 113 19.81 15.63 1.94
C LYS A 113 18.44 16.23 2.27
N GLY A 114 18.21 17.48 1.85
CA GLY A 114 16.93 18.18 2.08
C GLY A 114 15.74 17.51 1.37
N GLN A 115 15.92 17.08 0.12
CA GLN A 115 14.88 16.32 -0.60
C GLN A 115 14.61 14.99 0.09
N ALA A 116 15.64 14.24 0.49
CA ALA A 116 15.50 12.96 1.18
C ALA A 116 14.73 13.12 2.50
N TRP A 117 15.07 14.15 3.28
CA TRP A 117 14.36 14.48 4.52
C TRP A 117 12.89 14.84 4.25
N ARG A 118 12.61 15.66 3.24
CA ARG A 118 11.24 16.01 2.86
C ARG A 118 10.41 14.78 2.48
N CYS A 119 10.97 13.87 1.69
CA CYS A 119 10.30 12.63 1.31
C CYS A 119 9.93 11.76 2.54
N ILE A 120 10.80 11.70 3.54
CA ILE A 120 10.53 11.02 4.82
C ILE A 120 9.39 11.70 5.58
N CYS A 121 9.38 13.04 5.64
CA CYS A 121 8.29 13.80 6.25
C CYS A 121 6.96 13.58 5.52
N ASP A 122 6.96 13.56 4.19
CA ASP A 122 5.74 13.34 3.41
C ASP A 122 5.17 11.94 3.66
N ILE A 123 6.01 10.90 3.75
CA ILE A 123 5.60 9.55 4.15
C ILE A 123 5.00 9.54 5.57
N ASN A 124 5.61 10.26 6.52
CA ASN A 124 5.09 10.37 7.88
C ASN A 124 3.69 10.99 7.89
N ASP A 125 3.51 12.10 7.20
CA ASP A 125 2.26 12.84 7.19
C ASP A 125 1.15 12.04 6.50
N ILE A 126 1.47 11.27 5.45
CA ILE A 126 0.56 10.28 4.86
C ILE A 126 0.11 9.26 5.90
N PHE A 127 1.04 8.65 6.66
CA PHE A 127 0.65 7.68 7.69
C PHE A 127 -0.20 8.29 8.79
N VAL A 128 0.18 9.48 9.27
CA VAL A 128 -0.53 10.16 10.34
C VAL A 128 -1.95 10.53 9.89
N PHE A 129 -2.10 11.04 8.66
CA PHE A 129 -3.42 11.26 8.06
C PHE A 129 -4.24 9.97 8.02
N LEU A 130 -3.71 8.88 7.49
CA LEU A 130 -4.44 7.61 7.36
C LEU A 130 -4.84 7.05 8.74
N LEU A 131 -3.95 7.10 9.72
CA LEU A 131 -4.24 6.58 11.06
C LEU A 131 -5.27 7.43 11.81
N ASN A 132 -5.22 8.75 11.66
CA ASN A 132 -6.24 9.62 12.23
C ASN A 132 -7.59 9.42 11.53
N THR A 133 -7.59 9.25 10.22
CA THR A 133 -8.79 9.08 9.39
C THR A 133 -9.50 7.75 9.66
N TYR A 134 -8.76 6.64 9.83
CA TYR A 134 -9.35 5.30 9.95
C TYR A 134 -9.37 4.72 11.37
N LYS A 135 -8.58 5.24 12.31
CA LYS A 135 -8.38 4.62 13.64
C LYS A 135 -8.40 5.59 14.82
N GLU A 136 -8.63 6.88 14.61
CA GLU A 136 -8.71 7.90 15.69
C GLU A 136 -7.49 7.92 16.61
N GLN A 137 -6.28 7.65 16.10
CA GLN A 137 -5.07 7.69 16.92
C GLN A 137 -4.68 9.12 17.39
N LYS A 138 -5.37 10.17 16.92
CA LYS A 138 -5.15 11.59 17.25
C LYS A 138 -3.66 11.96 17.29
N LEU A 139 -2.93 11.54 16.26
CA LEU A 139 -1.52 11.85 16.09
C LEU A 139 -1.37 13.30 15.63
N TYR A 140 -0.52 14.07 16.31
CA TYR A 140 -0.29 15.51 16.05
C TYR A 140 0.97 15.77 15.19
N TYR A 141 1.61 14.72 14.70
CA TYR A 141 2.82 14.81 13.88
C TYR A 141 2.46 15.02 12.42
N MET A 142 2.08 16.24 12.04
CA MET A 142 1.92 16.66 10.65
C MET A 142 2.64 17.99 10.42
N ARG A 143 3.02 18.28 9.17
CA ARG A 143 3.46 19.62 8.79
C ARG A 143 2.38 20.68 9.10
N PRO A 144 2.77 21.92 9.46
CA PRO A 144 1.83 22.96 9.86
C PRO A 144 0.76 23.30 8.80
N ASP A 145 1.13 23.32 7.52
CA ASP A 145 0.21 23.58 6.41
C ASP A 145 -0.90 22.51 6.34
N ILE A 146 -0.54 21.24 6.50
CA ILE A 146 -1.50 20.12 6.53
C ILE A 146 -2.33 20.16 7.81
N ALA A 147 -1.73 20.49 8.95
CA ALA A 147 -2.45 20.62 10.21
C ALA A 147 -3.50 21.73 10.15
N MET A 148 -3.18 22.87 9.51
CA MET A 148 -4.12 23.95 9.26
C MET A 148 -5.25 23.54 8.31
N ASP A 149 -4.92 22.84 7.22
CA ASP A 149 -5.90 22.31 6.28
C ASP A 149 -6.85 21.31 6.99
N ALA A 150 -6.30 20.45 7.84
CA ALA A 150 -7.04 19.50 8.65
C ALA A 150 -7.98 20.18 9.66
N ALA A 151 -7.53 21.27 10.30
CA ALA A 151 -8.35 22.05 11.21
C ALA A 151 -9.51 22.76 10.48
N THR A 152 -9.24 23.28 9.29
CA THR A 152 -10.22 24.03 8.48
C THR A 152 -11.27 23.11 7.86
N HIS A 153 -10.86 21.92 7.40
CA HIS A 153 -11.72 20.98 6.67
C HIS A 153 -12.00 19.69 7.45
N ALA A 154 -11.95 19.74 8.79
CA ALA A 154 -12.10 18.59 9.69
C ALA A 154 -13.38 17.77 9.46
N ARG A 155 -14.48 18.43 9.09
CA ARG A 155 -15.81 17.80 8.90
C ARG A 155 -16.05 17.29 7.48
N ASP A 156 -15.19 17.62 6.53
CA ASP A 156 -15.39 17.27 5.12
C ASP A 156 -14.29 16.32 4.62
N SER A 157 -13.18 16.86 4.12
CA SER A 157 -12.11 16.08 3.48
C SER A 157 -11.24 15.32 4.49
N PHE A 158 -11.13 15.81 5.73
CA PHE A 158 -10.42 15.15 6.84
C PHE A 158 -11.35 14.36 7.78
N LYS A 159 -12.58 14.10 7.36
CA LYS A 159 -13.54 13.34 8.17
C LYS A 159 -13.09 11.90 8.38
N LYS A 160 -13.56 11.32 9.48
CA LYS A 160 -13.40 9.90 9.78
C LYS A 160 -13.96 9.03 8.65
N ARG A 161 -13.22 7.98 8.31
CA ARG A 161 -13.64 6.96 7.35
C ARG A 161 -13.76 5.59 8.01
N THR A 162 -14.76 4.84 7.60
CA THR A 162 -14.96 3.46 8.05
C THR A 162 -14.20 2.52 7.12
N ILE A 163 -13.61 1.48 7.69
CA ILE A 163 -12.99 0.42 6.90
C ILE A 163 -14.12 -0.35 6.20
N LYS A 164 -14.12 -0.30 4.88
CA LYS A 164 -15.00 -1.10 4.04
C LYS A 164 -14.40 -2.50 3.95
N HIS A 165 -15.02 -3.45 4.64
CA HIS A 165 -14.65 -4.84 4.46
C HIS A 165 -15.04 -5.29 3.05
N PRO A 166 -14.19 -6.05 2.35
CA PRO A 166 -14.59 -6.66 1.11
C PRO A 166 -15.83 -7.48 1.39
N ILE A 167 -16.92 -7.17 0.69
CA ILE A 167 -18.08 -8.05 0.65
C ILE A 167 -17.49 -9.39 0.24
N LYS A 168 -17.49 -10.37 1.14
CA LYS A 168 -17.29 -11.76 0.74
C LYS A 168 -18.43 -12.00 -0.23
N LYS A 169 -18.18 -11.83 -1.53
CA LYS A 169 -18.97 -12.49 -2.54
C LYS A 169 -18.81 -13.94 -2.16
N THR A 170 -19.78 -14.47 -1.43
CA THR A 170 -19.98 -15.90 -1.32
C THR A 170 -20.12 -16.29 -2.77
N ILE A 171 -19.03 -16.75 -3.38
CA ILE A 171 -19.08 -17.35 -4.69
C ILE A 171 -19.88 -18.60 -4.42
N THR A 172 -21.20 -18.50 -4.45
CA THR A 172 -22.08 -19.61 -4.77
C THR A 172 -21.71 -19.97 -6.18
N SER A 173 -20.58 -20.67 -6.33
CA SER A 173 -20.16 -21.34 -7.55
C SER A 173 -21.08 -22.55 -7.71
N LYS A 174 -22.37 -22.30 -7.87
CA LYS A 174 -23.17 -23.04 -8.82
C LYS A 174 -22.80 -22.54 -10.22
N SER A 175 -21.52 -22.54 -10.56
CA SER A 175 -21.13 -22.46 -11.96
C SER A 175 -21.61 -23.77 -12.58
N LYS A 176 -22.73 -23.72 -13.32
CA LYS A 176 -23.22 -24.81 -14.17
C LYS A 176 -22.29 -25.04 -15.37
N ASN A 177 -20.98 -24.80 -15.24
CA ASN A 177 -20.04 -24.96 -16.33
C ASN A 177 -19.49 -26.40 -16.30
N PRO A 178 -19.86 -27.27 -17.26
CA PRO A 178 -19.52 -28.70 -17.26
C PRO A 178 -18.00 -28.95 -17.29
N GLU A 179 -17.23 -28.06 -17.90
CA GLU A 179 -15.77 -28.17 -17.99
C GLU A 179 -15.07 -28.07 -16.63
N VAL A 180 -15.58 -27.22 -15.73
CA VAL A 180 -15.02 -27.07 -14.36
C VAL A 180 -15.32 -28.31 -13.50
N LYS A 181 -16.45 -28.99 -13.75
CA LYS A 181 -16.76 -30.29 -13.09
C LYS A 181 -15.82 -31.39 -13.58
N LEU A 182 -15.59 -31.48 -14.89
CA LEU A 182 -14.66 -32.44 -15.50
C LEU A 182 -13.24 -32.24 -14.99
N ALA A 183 -12.75 -31.00 -14.94
CA ALA A 183 -11.42 -30.68 -14.40
C ALA A 183 -11.26 -31.08 -12.92
N LYS A 184 -12.30 -30.85 -12.08
CA LYS A 184 -12.31 -31.29 -10.68
C LYS A 184 -12.31 -32.81 -10.53
N GLN A 185 -13.07 -33.53 -11.35
CA GLN A 185 -13.06 -35.01 -11.34
C GLN A 185 -11.70 -35.56 -11.75
N TYR A 186 -11.09 -35.01 -12.81
CA TYR A 186 -9.77 -35.43 -13.28
C TYR A 186 -8.69 -35.24 -12.21
N LEU A 187 -8.70 -34.08 -11.53
CA LEU A 187 -7.76 -33.81 -10.42
C LEU A 187 -7.95 -34.75 -9.22
N LYS A 188 -9.20 -35.12 -8.88
CA LYS A 188 -9.49 -36.09 -7.81
C LYS A 188 -8.96 -37.49 -8.15
N GLN A 189 -9.13 -37.93 -9.39
CA GLN A 189 -8.60 -39.22 -9.85
C GLN A 189 -7.07 -39.24 -9.84
N LYS A 190 -6.42 -38.15 -10.28
CA LYS A 190 -4.95 -38.02 -10.29
C LYS A 190 -4.35 -38.05 -8.87
N LYS A 191 -5.04 -37.50 -7.87
CA LYS A 191 -4.62 -37.57 -6.45
C LYS A 191 -4.75 -38.98 -5.87
N LYS A 192 -5.81 -39.73 -6.21
CA LYS A 192 -5.97 -41.13 -5.77
C LYS A 192 -4.89 -42.05 -6.36
N SER A 193 -4.57 -41.88 -7.64
CA SER A 193 -3.52 -42.63 -8.36
C SER A 193 -2.11 -42.43 -7.75
N LYS A 194 -1.77 -41.21 -7.33
CA LYS A 194 -0.47 -40.91 -6.69
C LYS A 194 -0.38 -41.43 -5.24
N PHE A 195 -1.50 -41.59 -4.55
CA PHE A 195 -1.51 -42.09 -3.17
C PHE A 195 -1.30 -43.61 -3.13
N SER A 196 -1.95 -44.37 -4.02
CA SER A 196 -1.80 -45.83 -4.08
C SER A 196 -0.40 -46.28 -4.52
N THR A 197 0.25 -45.52 -5.40
CA THR A 197 1.63 -45.80 -5.86
C THR A 197 2.68 -45.49 -4.78
N ARG A 198 2.48 -44.45 -3.95
CA ARG A 198 3.37 -44.17 -2.82
C ARG A 198 3.23 -45.19 -1.68
N LEU A 199 2.00 -45.63 -1.38
CA LEU A 199 1.74 -46.65 -0.36
C LEU A 199 2.30 -48.03 -0.77
N ARG A 200 2.19 -48.40 -2.06
CA ARG A 200 2.83 -49.62 -2.59
C ARG A 200 4.36 -49.58 -2.54
N LYS A 201 4.99 -48.41 -2.67
CA LYS A 201 6.44 -48.26 -2.49
C LYS A 201 6.87 -48.35 -1.03
N PHE A 202 6.01 -47.93 -0.10
CA PHE A 202 6.30 -47.99 1.34
C PHE A 202 6.14 -49.41 1.93
N LEU A 203 5.21 -50.21 1.40
CA LEU A 203 4.93 -51.58 1.86
C LEU A 203 5.79 -52.67 1.16
N LYS A 204 6.73 -52.28 0.29
CA LYS A 204 7.71 -53.19 -0.33
C LYS A 204 9.13 -53.01 0.24
N LYS A 205 9.23 -52.87 1.56
CA LYS A 205 10.47 -53.08 2.31
C LYS A 205 10.27 -54.27 3.24
#